data_AF-A0A6I3SS11-F1
#
_entry.id   AF-A0A6I3SS11-F1
#
_cell.length_a   1.000
_cell.length_b   1.000
_cell.length_c   1.000
_cell.angle_alpha   90.00
_cell.angle_beta   90.00
_cell.angle_gamma   90.00
#
_symmetry.space_group_name_H-M   'P 1'
#
loop_
_entity.id
_entity.type
_entity.pdbx_description
1 polymer ?
#
loop_
_entity_poly.entity_id
_entity_poly.type
_entity_poly.pdbx_seq_one_letter_code
_entity_poly.pdbx_strand_id
1 'polypeptide(L)'
;MLERLLSAFMPDRAPAPDECTRHLPYFKTLKIFSSPNENRSSLMKEYLEDWYEASRREVYYNSHKRGDVFTGYWSWEAAAITYILDIDDASYRDAMFYPVDLVDYARGINAPKSSRDLADSVELREKSGRPCPKAGRWETLDIPPQQREFKYGEILQASDAAYGITVWRYLDAT
;
A
#
# COMPACT_ATOMS: atom_id res chain seq x y z
N MET A 1 16.16 -5.22 -1.20
CA MET A 1 15.16 -4.14 -1.07
C MET A 1 13.75 -4.67 -1.26
N LEU A 2 13.36 -5.16 -2.45
CA LEU A 2 11.99 -5.61 -2.73
C LEU A 2 11.44 -6.65 -1.74
N GLU A 3 12.24 -7.66 -1.38
CA GLU A 3 11.83 -8.68 -0.41
C GLU A 3 11.45 -8.10 0.97
N ARG A 4 12.06 -6.97 1.38
CA ARG A 4 11.74 -6.27 2.64
C ARG A 4 10.46 -5.44 2.55
N LEU A 5 10.08 -4.97 1.35
CA LEU A 5 8.76 -4.35 1.14
C LEU A 5 7.67 -5.44 1.14
N LEU A 6 7.93 -6.56 0.47
CA LEU A 6 6.98 -7.66 0.35
C LEU A 6 6.73 -8.38 1.67
N SER A 7 7.70 -8.42 2.59
CA SER A 7 7.53 -9.07 3.89
C SER A 7 6.41 -8.47 4.73
N ALA A 8 6.04 -7.21 4.51
CA ALA A 8 4.88 -6.60 5.17
C ALA A 8 3.54 -7.21 4.72
N PHE A 9 3.48 -7.75 3.49
CA PHE A 9 2.26 -8.29 2.89
C PHE A 9 2.30 -9.82 2.71
N MET A 10 3.48 -10.42 2.77
CA MET A 10 3.72 -11.85 2.58
C MET A 10 4.60 -12.37 3.73
N PRO A 11 4.03 -12.64 4.92
CA PRO A 11 4.80 -13.00 6.11
C PRO A 11 5.53 -14.34 5.99
N ASP A 12 5.05 -15.26 5.14
CA ASP A 12 5.64 -16.59 4.95
C ASP A 12 6.83 -16.62 3.96
N ARG A 13 7.40 -15.46 3.60
CA ARG A 13 8.56 -15.42 2.73
C ARG A 13 9.84 -15.86 3.43
N ALA A 14 10.75 -16.42 2.65
CA ALA A 14 12.11 -16.68 3.09
C ALA A 14 12.81 -15.38 3.54
N PRO A 15 13.83 -15.46 4.42
CA PRO A 15 14.57 -14.28 4.87
C PRO A 15 15.08 -13.44 3.69
N ALA A 16 14.91 -12.12 3.80
CA ALA A 16 15.33 -11.22 2.74
C ALA A 16 16.87 -11.26 2.58
N PRO A 17 17.40 -11.41 1.34
CA PRO A 17 18.83 -11.45 1.11
C PRO A 17 19.50 -10.12 1.45
N ASP A 18 20.79 -10.15 1.75
CA ASP A 18 21.60 -8.95 2.01
C ASP A 18 22.17 -8.30 0.74
N GLU A 19 21.77 -8.80 -0.43
CA GLU A 19 22.12 -8.25 -1.74
C GLU A 19 20.86 -7.86 -2.53
N CYS A 20 21.01 -6.93 -3.46
CA CYS A 20 19.96 -6.55 -4.41
C CYS A 20 20.42 -6.90 -5.83
N THR A 21 19.56 -7.59 -6.61
CA THR A 21 19.83 -7.98 -8.02
C THR A 21 20.34 -6.81 -8.86
N ARG A 22 19.72 -5.64 -8.67
CA ARG A 22 20.26 -4.35 -9.11
C ARG A 22 20.88 -3.71 -7.88
N HIS A 23 22.21 -3.60 -7.85
CA HIS A 23 22.93 -3.20 -6.64
C HIS A 23 22.63 -1.73 -6.27
N LEU A 24 23.26 -0.74 -6.91
CA LEU A 24 22.92 0.66 -6.68
C LEU A 24 21.75 1.11 -7.57
N PRO A 25 20.86 2.00 -7.07
CA PRO A 25 20.89 2.64 -5.75
C PRO A 25 20.34 1.74 -4.62
N TYR A 26 19.60 0.68 -4.97
CA TYR A 26 18.71 -0.07 -4.07
C TYR A 26 19.37 -0.73 -2.86
N PHE A 27 20.65 -1.11 -2.96
CA PHE A 27 21.41 -1.68 -1.85
C PHE A 27 21.51 -0.71 -0.67
N LYS A 28 21.60 0.61 -0.92
CA LYS A 28 21.66 1.62 0.15
C LYS A 28 20.41 1.60 1.03
N THR A 29 19.26 1.21 0.49
CA THR A 29 18.01 1.17 1.27
C THR A 29 18.01 0.06 2.31
N LEU A 30 18.87 -0.96 2.22
CA LEU A 30 18.90 -2.06 3.20
C LEU A 30 19.19 -1.54 4.61
N LYS A 31 20.06 -0.54 4.72
CA LYS A 31 20.39 0.13 6.00
C LYS A 31 19.18 0.86 6.60
N ILE A 32 18.28 1.39 5.78
CA ILE A 32 17.08 2.10 6.22
C ILE A 32 16.13 1.13 6.93
N PHE A 33 15.93 -0.05 6.35
CA PHE A 33 15.12 -1.11 6.96
C PHE A 33 15.68 -1.62 8.28
N SER A 34 17.00 -1.77 8.40
CA SER A 34 17.64 -2.29 9.62
C SER A 34 17.87 -1.23 10.70
N SER A 35 17.65 0.05 10.40
CA SER A 35 17.88 1.14 11.36
C SER A 35 16.65 1.41 12.24
N PRO A 36 16.86 1.90 13.48
CA PRO A 36 15.80 2.45 14.33
C PRO A 36 15.05 3.61 13.66
N ASN A 37 13.79 3.82 14.03
CA ASN A 37 12.89 4.81 13.42
C ASN A 37 13.49 6.22 13.39
N GLU A 38 14.18 6.61 14.46
CA GLU A 38 14.76 7.94 14.65
C GLU A 38 15.84 8.26 13.60
N ASN A 39 16.52 7.22 13.09
CA ASN A 39 17.59 7.37 12.10
C ASN A 39 17.05 7.29 10.66
N ARG A 40 15.88 6.69 10.44
CA ARG A 40 15.36 6.39 9.09
C ARG A 40 15.16 7.64 8.24
N SER A 41 14.66 8.73 8.83
CA SER A 41 14.43 9.99 8.10
C SER A 41 15.73 10.54 7.51
N SER A 42 16.79 10.60 8.32
CA SER A 42 18.11 11.06 7.88
C SER A 42 18.73 10.18 6.79
N LEU A 43 18.59 8.86 6.92
CA LEU A 43 19.10 7.90 5.92
C LEU A 43 18.30 7.97 4.61
N MET A 44 16.99 8.22 4.68
CA MET A 44 16.19 8.43 3.48
C MET A 44 16.59 9.70 2.74
N LYS A 45 16.87 10.79 3.47
CA LYS A 45 17.38 12.02 2.88
C LYS A 45 18.70 11.79 2.14
N GLU A 46 19.69 11.17 2.80
CA GLU A 46 20.99 10.81 2.18
C GLU A 46 20.80 9.95 0.92
N TYR A 47 19.90 8.96 1.00
CA TYR A 47 19.57 8.12 -0.15
C TYR A 47 19.02 8.90 -1.34
N LEU A 48 18.10 9.84 -1.09
CA LEU A 48 17.46 10.64 -2.13
C LEU A 48 18.41 11.67 -2.76
N GLU A 49 19.30 12.28 -1.97
CA GLU A 49 20.36 13.17 -2.45
C GLU A 49 21.30 12.45 -3.43
N ASP A 50 21.64 11.20 -3.12
CA ASP A 50 22.53 10.38 -3.95
C ASP A 50 21.82 9.61 -5.08
N TRP A 51 20.48 9.59 -5.10
CA TRP A 51 19.71 8.61 -5.86
C TRP A 51 20.08 8.60 -7.34
N TYR A 52 20.08 9.75 -7.99
CA TYR A 52 20.31 9.85 -9.43
C TYR A 52 21.71 9.40 -9.85
N GLU A 53 22.75 9.85 -9.14
CA GLU A 53 24.13 9.48 -9.45
C GLU A 53 24.47 8.03 -9.04
N ALA A 54 23.84 7.53 -7.97
CA ALA A 54 23.90 6.12 -7.61
C ALA A 54 23.25 5.24 -8.69
N SER A 55 22.23 5.76 -9.39
CA SER A 55 21.55 5.10 -10.51
C SER A 55 22.29 5.14 -11.85
N ARG A 56 23.53 5.64 -11.93
CA ARG A 56 24.26 5.77 -13.21
C ARG A 56 24.43 4.49 -14.05
N ARG A 57 24.31 3.31 -13.42
CA ARG A 57 24.38 1.99 -14.08
C ARG A 57 23.01 1.47 -14.53
N GLU A 58 21.96 2.21 -14.25
CA GLU A 58 20.59 1.84 -14.52
C GLU A 58 20.19 2.29 -15.93
N VAL A 59 19.32 1.51 -16.59
CA VAL A 59 18.92 1.77 -17.97
C VAL A 59 18.28 3.15 -18.14
N TYR A 60 17.56 3.64 -17.13
CA TYR A 60 16.89 4.94 -17.15
C TYR A 60 17.83 6.14 -16.94
N TYR A 61 19.07 5.94 -16.50
CA TYR A 61 19.98 7.07 -16.27
C TYR A 61 20.26 7.83 -17.58
N ASN A 62 20.13 9.16 -17.55
CA ASN A 62 20.19 10.02 -18.73
C ASN A 62 19.18 9.66 -19.84
N SER A 63 18.09 8.92 -19.57
CA SER A 63 17.01 8.68 -20.55
C SER A 63 16.48 9.97 -21.16
N HIS A 64 16.34 11.05 -20.38
CA HIS A 64 15.95 12.37 -20.89
C HIS A 64 16.85 12.92 -22.02
N LYS A 65 18.08 12.41 -22.18
CA LYS A 65 19.03 12.80 -23.24
C LYS A 65 18.91 11.96 -24.51
N ARG A 66 18.16 10.85 -24.49
CA ARG A 66 18.15 9.85 -25.57
C ARG A 66 17.06 10.11 -26.63
N GLY A 67 16.24 11.15 -26.46
CA GLY A 67 15.17 11.49 -27.40
C GLY A 67 14.07 10.43 -27.51
N ASP A 68 14.04 9.48 -26.58
CA ASP A 68 13.04 8.44 -26.42
C ASP A 68 11.90 8.90 -25.48
N VAL A 69 11.00 7.98 -25.14
CA VAL A 69 9.90 8.24 -24.20
C VAL A 69 10.45 8.45 -22.79
N PHE A 70 10.64 9.71 -22.41
CA PHE A 70 11.01 10.10 -21.05
C PHE A 70 9.76 10.20 -20.16
N THR A 71 9.65 9.32 -19.16
CA THR A 71 8.52 9.27 -18.21
C THR A 71 8.80 10.01 -16.89
N GLY A 72 9.91 10.73 -16.81
CA GLY A 72 10.36 11.38 -15.58
C GLY A 72 11.35 10.54 -14.76
N TYR A 73 11.82 11.12 -13.66
CA TYR A 73 12.67 10.47 -12.67
C TYR A 73 11.93 10.38 -11.35
N TRP A 74 11.60 9.16 -10.95
CA TRP A 74 10.76 8.90 -9.79
C TRP A 74 11.34 7.75 -8.99
N SER A 75 11.75 8.01 -7.75
CA SER A 75 12.14 6.98 -6.79
C SER A 75 10.88 6.37 -6.16
N TRP A 76 10.23 5.47 -6.90
CA TRP A 76 9.03 4.77 -6.44
C TRP A 76 9.28 3.98 -5.15
N GLU A 77 10.46 3.40 -5.04
CA GLU A 77 10.90 2.69 -3.84
C GLU A 77 11.00 3.62 -2.62
N ALA A 78 11.46 4.87 -2.76
CA ALA A 78 11.54 5.79 -1.62
C ALA A 78 10.15 6.14 -1.06
N ALA A 79 9.16 6.33 -1.94
CA ALA A 79 7.77 6.52 -1.52
C ALA A 79 7.23 5.29 -0.79
N ALA A 80 7.42 4.10 -1.36
CA ALA A 80 6.96 2.84 -0.75
C ALA A 80 7.63 2.57 0.61
N ILE A 81 8.95 2.80 0.72
CA ILE A 81 9.71 2.63 1.97
C ILE A 81 9.21 3.62 3.03
N THR A 82 9.07 4.91 2.66
CA THR A 82 8.57 5.95 3.58
C THR A 82 7.21 5.57 4.13
N TYR A 83 6.31 5.11 3.25
CA TYR A 83 4.95 4.77 3.62
C TYR A 83 4.86 3.55 4.53
N ILE A 84 5.48 2.44 4.13
CA ILE A 84 5.39 1.16 4.86
C ILE A 84 6.09 1.24 6.22
N LEU A 85 7.23 1.94 6.30
CA LEU A 85 7.98 2.10 7.54
C LEU A 85 7.51 3.28 8.40
N ASP A 86 6.48 4.00 7.96
CA ASP A 86 5.91 5.18 8.61
C ASP A 86 6.97 6.24 8.97
N ILE A 87 7.86 6.52 8.02
CA ILE A 87 8.97 7.46 8.23
C ILE A 87 8.43 8.90 8.17
N ASP A 88 8.84 9.73 9.12
CA ASP A 88 8.66 11.18 9.04
C ASP A 88 9.55 11.75 7.91
N ASP A 89 8.89 12.18 6.85
CA ASP A 89 9.48 12.67 5.61
C ASP A 89 9.65 14.18 5.56
N ALA A 90 9.33 14.92 6.62
CA ALA A 90 9.42 16.37 6.68
C ALA A 90 10.78 16.93 6.22
N SER A 91 11.87 16.20 6.47
CA SER A 91 13.25 16.64 6.17
C SER A 91 13.69 16.49 4.71
N TYR A 92 12.92 15.78 3.88
CA TYR A 92 13.24 15.45 2.48
C TYR A 92 12.05 15.53 1.52
N ARG A 93 10.92 16.15 1.92
CA ARG A 93 9.74 16.30 1.05
C ARG A 93 10.03 17.05 -0.25
N ASP A 94 11.02 17.93 -0.23
CA ASP A 94 11.48 18.75 -1.37
C ASP A 94 12.52 18.04 -2.24
N ALA A 95 12.87 16.78 -1.95
CA ALA A 95 13.83 16.03 -2.74
C ALA A 95 13.31 15.81 -4.18
N MET A 96 14.15 16.17 -5.15
CA MET A 96 13.79 16.28 -6.58
C MET A 96 13.12 15.03 -7.20
N PHE A 97 13.45 13.82 -6.72
CA PHE A 97 12.93 12.56 -7.28
C PHE A 97 11.97 11.83 -6.35
N TYR A 98 11.60 12.44 -5.23
CA TYR A 98 10.75 11.84 -4.21
C TYR A 98 9.26 12.03 -4.54
N PRO A 99 8.48 10.95 -4.73
CA PRO A 99 7.05 11.05 -5.04
C PRO A 99 6.18 11.41 -3.81
N VAL A 100 6.32 12.63 -3.29
CA VAL A 100 5.63 13.11 -2.08
C VAL A 100 4.10 12.96 -2.14
N ASP A 101 3.50 13.30 -3.28
CA ASP A 101 2.05 13.26 -3.46
C ASP A 101 1.47 11.84 -3.31
N LEU A 102 2.24 10.80 -3.63
CA LEU A 102 1.80 9.41 -3.48
C LEU A 102 1.80 8.97 -2.03
N VAL A 103 2.77 9.45 -1.24
CA VAL A 103 2.82 9.19 0.19
C VAL A 103 1.67 9.92 0.88
N ASP A 104 1.40 11.17 0.50
CA ASP A 104 0.25 11.92 1.02
C ASP A 104 -1.08 11.32 0.63
N TYR A 105 -1.23 10.90 -0.63
CA TYR A 105 -2.42 10.20 -1.07
C TYR A 105 -2.63 8.90 -0.28
N ALA A 106 -1.59 8.06 -0.14
CA ALA A 106 -1.67 6.81 0.60
C ALA A 106 -2.04 7.04 2.08
N ARG A 107 -1.46 8.06 2.73
CA ARG A 107 -1.82 8.47 4.10
C ARG A 107 -3.27 8.98 4.16
N GLY A 108 -3.69 9.78 3.18
CA GLY A 108 -5.03 10.37 3.11
C GLY A 108 -6.14 9.34 2.95
N ILE A 109 -5.90 8.25 2.22
CA ILE A 109 -6.84 7.12 2.11
C ILE A 109 -6.64 6.05 3.20
N ASN A 110 -5.70 6.27 4.12
CA ASN A 110 -5.28 5.29 5.13
C ASN A 110 -4.98 3.91 4.51
N ALA A 111 -4.17 3.87 3.45
CA ALA A 111 -3.88 2.65 2.74
C ALA A 111 -3.22 1.61 3.68
N PRO A 112 -3.51 0.31 3.53
CA PRO A 112 -2.92 -0.70 4.40
C PRO A 112 -1.40 -0.76 4.22
N LYS A 113 -0.67 -0.82 5.33
CA LYS A 113 0.80 -0.90 5.34
C LYS A 113 1.32 -2.34 5.42
N SER A 114 0.44 -3.28 5.79
CA SER A 114 0.73 -4.70 5.90
C SER A 114 -0.47 -5.57 5.48
N SER A 115 -0.27 -6.88 5.32
CA SER A 115 -1.38 -7.82 5.10
C SER A 115 -2.36 -7.88 6.26
N ARG A 116 -1.89 -7.60 7.49
CA ARG A 116 -2.73 -7.49 8.67
C ARG A 116 -3.62 -6.26 8.58
N ASP A 117 -3.05 -5.10 8.29
CA ASP A 117 -3.85 -3.86 8.13
C ASP A 117 -4.82 -3.98 6.95
N LEU A 118 -4.40 -4.68 5.88
CA LEU A 118 -5.28 -4.97 4.76
C LEU A 118 -6.46 -5.82 5.22
N ALA A 119 -6.23 -6.92 5.93
CA ALA A 119 -7.28 -7.78 6.47
C ALA A 119 -8.23 -7.03 7.40
N ASP A 120 -7.71 -6.13 8.24
CA ASP A 120 -8.50 -5.28 9.13
C ASP A 120 -9.29 -4.19 8.35
N SER A 121 -8.82 -3.78 7.16
CA SER A 121 -9.50 -2.80 6.30
C SER A 121 -10.53 -3.42 5.33
N VAL A 122 -10.51 -4.74 5.12
CA VAL A 122 -11.46 -5.39 4.21
C VAL A 122 -12.82 -5.45 4.90
N GLU A 123 -13.70 -4.52 4.53
CA GLU A 123 -15.12 -4.61 4.87
C GLU A 123 -15.65 -5.99 4.43
N LEU A 124 -16.20 -6.75 5.38
CA LEU A 124 -16.82 -8.04 5.05
C LEU A 124 -18.04 -7.78 4.16
N ARG A 125 -17.98 -8.25 2.92
CA ARG A 125 -19.06 -8.10 1.93
C ARG A 125 -19.50 -9.45 1.40
N GLU A 126 -20.79 -9.57 1.14
CA GLU A 126 -21.37 -10.79 0.57
C GLU A 126 -22.58 -10.47 -0.32
N LYS A 127 -22.79 -11.26 -1.36
CA LYS A 127 -23.88 -11.06 -2.34
C LYS A 127 -25.21 -11.53 -1.78
N SER A 128 -26.28 -10.85 -2.18
CA SER A 128 -27.64 -11.30 -1.91
C SER A 128 -27.87 -12.71 -2.46
N GLY A 129 -28.59 -13.55 -1.72
CA GLY A 129 -28.82 -14.96 -2.03
C GLY A 129 -27.75 -15.94 -1.51
N ARG A 130 -26.65 -15.44 -0.92
CA ARG A 130 -25.65 -16.27 -0.24
C ARG A 130 -25.95 -16.40 1.26
N PRO A 131 -25.53 -17.50 1.90
CA PRO A 131 -25.63 -17.64 3.35
C PRO A 131 -24.72 -16.62 4.05
N CYS A 132 -25.23 -16.00 5.12
CA CYS A 132 -24.55 -14.99 5.90
C CYS A 132 -23.31 -15.58 6.58
N PRO A 133 -22.09 -15.08 6.26
CA PRO A 133 -20.86 -15.63 6.80
C PRO A 133 -20.59 -15.19 8.25
N LYS A 134 -21.22 -14.10 8.72
CA LYS A 134 -21.03 -13.53 10.06
C LYS A 134 -22.32 -12.93 10.60
N ALA A 135 -22.79 -13.41 11.74
CA ALA A 135 -23.97 -12.85 12.39
C ALA A 135 -23.76 -11.38 12.80
N GLY A 136 -24.79 -10.55 12.65
CA GLY A 136 -24.77 -9.14 13.03
C GLY A 136 -25.53 -8.26 12.06
N ARG A 137 -25.23 -6.96 12.09
CA ARG A 137 -25.86 -5.95 11.25
C ARG A 137 -25.17 -5.89 9.88
N TRP A 138 -25.98 -5.89 8.84
CA TRP A 138 -25.54 -5.73 7.47
C TRP A 138 -26.30 -4.60 6.79
N GLU A 139 -25.68 -3.95 5.80
CA GLU A 139 -26.27 -2.90 4.99
C GLU A 139 -26.09 -3.18 3.50
N THR A 140 -27.12 -2.99 2.68
CA THR A 140 -26.97 -3.07 1.23
C THR A 140 -26.21 -1.86 0.68
N LEU A 141 -25.41 -2.08 -0.36
CA LEU A 141 -24.79 -1.01 -1.15
C LEU A 141 -25.74 -0.40 -2.19
N ASP A 142 -27.03 -0.73 -2.12
CA ASP A 142 -28.06 -0.20 -3.00
C ASP A 142 -28.51 1.20 -2.53
N ILE A 143 -29.21 1.93 -3.40
CA ILE A 143 -29.80 3.23 -3.07
C ILE A 143 -31.33 3.08 -3.18
N PRO A 144 -32.11 3.23 -2.09
CA PRO A 144 -31.66 3.51 -0.73
C PRO A 144 -31.01 2.28 -0.05
N PRO A 145 -30.07 2.50 0.90
CA PRO A 145 -29.47 1.40 1.65
C PRO A 145 -30.51 0.75 2.57
N GLN A 146 -30.52 -0.57 2.60
CA GLN A 146 -31.34 -1.38 3.49
C GLN A 146 -30.44 -1.94 4.59
N GLN A 147 -30.79 -1.72 5.86
CA GLN A 147 -30.09 -2.33 6.98
C GLN A 147 -30.91 -3.47 7.58
N ARG A 148 -30.25 -4.60 7.88
CA ARG A 148 -30.89 -5.74 8.52
C ARG A 148 -29.88 -6.53 9.37
N GLU A 149 -30.38 -7.11 10.46
CA GLU A 149 -29.63 -8.12 11.22
C GLU A 149 -29.86 -9.51 10.64
N PHE A 150 -28.76 -10.23 10.43
CA PHE A 150 -28.76 -11.61 9.95
C PHE A 150 -28.07 -12.53 10.95
N LYS A 151 -28.58 -13.75 11.10
CA LYS A 151 -27.92 -14.83 11.83
C LYS A 151 -26.89 -15.53 10.94
N TYR A 152 -25.93 -16.22 11.56
CA TYR A 152 -24.97 -17.04 10.83
C TYR A 152 -25.71 -18.10 9.98
N GLY A 153 -25.36 -18.19 8.69
CA GLY A 153 -25.98 -19.10 7.73
C GLY A 153 -27.33 -18.65 7.17
N GLU A 154 -27.94 -17.58 7.67
CA GLU A 154 -29.18 -17.02 7.13
C GLU A 154 -28.94 -16.47 5.72
N ILE A 155 -29.87 -16.66 4.78
CA ILE A 155 -29.69 -16.11 3.44
C ILE A 155 -29.78 -14.59 3.49
N LEU A 156 -28.73 -13.92 3.03
CA LEU A 156 -28.68 -12.48 2.86
C LEU A 156 -29.65 -12.08 1.76
N GLN A 157 -30.89 -11.77 2.10
CA GLN A 157 -31.94 -11.46 1.12
C GLN A 157 -32.40 -10.01 1.29
N ALA A 158 -32.32 -9.24 0.20
CA ALA A 158 -32.89 -7.90 0.11
C ALA A 158 -34.39 -7.95 -0.20
N SER A 159 -35.13 -6.99 0.34
CA SER A 159 -36.60 -6.92 0.26
C SER A 159 -37.08 -6.64 -1.16
N ASP A 160 -36.34 -5.77 -1.87
CA ASP A 160 -36.69 -5.23 -3.19
C ASP A 160 -35.45 -5.15 -4.09
N ALA A 161 -34.87 -6.29 -4.47
CA ALA A 161 -33.74 -6.32 -5.41
C ALA A 161 -34.22 -5.96 -6.83
N ALA A 162 -34.37 -4.66 -7.11
CA ALA A 162 -34.67 -4.16 -8.44
C ALA A 162 -33.48 -4.46 -9.38
N TYR A 163 -33.66 -5.41 -10.29
CA TYR A 163 -32.75 -5.77 -11.39
C TYR A 163 -31.25 -5.51 -11.13
N GLY A 164 -30.58 -6.37 -10.35
CA GLY A 164 -29.15 -6.20 -10.10
C GLY A 164 -28.58 -7.19 -9.10
N ILE A 165 -27.25 -7.17 -8.97
CA ILE A 165 -26.55 -7.89 -7.89
C ILE A 165 -26.51 -6.97 -6.68
N THR A 166 -27.40 -7.18 -5.70
CA THR A 166 -27.30 -6.52 -4.39
C THR A 166 -26.12 -7.10 -3.61
N VAL A 167 -25.28 -6.22 -3.06
CA VAL A 167 -24.17 -6.59 -2.17
C VAL A 167 -24.44 -6.04 -0.79
N TRP A 168 -24.30 -6.89 0.23
CA TRP A 168 -24.37 -6.53 1.63
C TRP A 168 -22.96 -6.29 2.17
N ARG A 169 -22.78 -5.23 2.96
CA ARG A 169 -21.59 -4.98 3.79
C ARG A 169 -21.93 -5.22 5.26
N TYR A 170 -21.02 -5.84 6.00
CA TYR A 170 -21.13 -5.99 7.45
C TYR A 170 -20.85 -4.64 8.11
N LEU A 171 -21.66 -4.30 9.11
CA LEU A 171 -21.42 -3.15 9.96
C LEU A 171 -20.81 -3.67 11.26
N ASP A 172 -19.55 -3.31 11.53
CA ASP A 172 -18.92 -3.67 12.80
C ASP A 172 -19.70 -3.07 13.98
N ALA A 173 -19.84 -3.87 15.03
CA ALA A 173 -20.45 -3.42 16.28
C ALA A 173 -19.58 -2.28 16.84
N THR A 174 -20.17 -1.09 16.90
CA THR A 174 -19.54 0.13 17.44
C THR A 174 -19.36 0.02 18.94
#